data_AF-A0A432SJ78-F1
#
_entry.id   AF-A0A432SJ78-F1
#
_cell.length_a   1.000
_cell.length_b   1.000
_cell.length_c   1.000
_cell.angle_alpha   90.00
_cell.angle_beta   90.00
_cell.angle_gamma   90.00
#
_symmetry.space_group_name_H-M   'P 1'
#
loop_
_entity.id
_entity.type
_entity.pdbx_description
1 polymer ?
#
loop_
_entity_poly.entity_id
_entity_poly.type
_entity_poly.pdbx_seq_one_letter_code
_entity_poly.pdbx_strand_id
1 'polypeptide(L)'
;RVGFLGLLHMEIVVERLRREYNIDLISTAPSVIYRVTMENGEVMEIDNPVNFPKANIKYVEEPFVKGTIIVPKEFVGNVMELCQQKRGTCVCLQSSRWRCNRAT
;
A
#
# COMPACT_ATOMS: atom_id res chain seq x y z
N ARG A 1 3.73 -16.10 7.97
CA ARG A 1 3.11 -14.93 7.29
C ARG A 1 1.62 -15.00 7.60
N VAL A 2 1.05 -13.98 8.24
CA VAL A 2 -0.36 -13.96 8.63
C VAL A 2 -1.08 -12.98 7.71
N GLY A 3 -2.21 -13.40 7.13
CA GLY A 3 -3.05 -12.54 6.31
C GLY A 3 -3.99 -11.71 7.19
N PHE A 4 -4.01 -10.39 6.99
CA PHE A 4 -4.91 -9.49 7.71
C PHE A 4 -5.80 -8.74 6.71
N LEU A 5 -7.04 -8.43 7.13
CA LEU A 5 -8.01 -7.65 6.36
C LEU A 5 -7.65 -6.15 6.23
N GLY A 6 -6.66 -5.68 7.00
CA GLY A 6 -6.19 -4.30 6.97
C GLY A 6 -5.25 -3.99 8.14
N LEU A 7 -4.73 -2.76 8.17
CA LEU A 7 -3.77 -2.28 9.18
C LEU A 7 -4.36 -2.35 10.59
N LEU A 8 -5.61 -1.91 10.77
CA LEU A 8 -6.28 -1.96 12.07
C LEU A 8 -6.45 -3.40 12.59
N HIS A 9 -6.76 -4.34 11.70
CA HIS A 9 -6.94 -5.74 12.10
C HIS A 9 -5.62 -6.32 12.64
N MET A 10 -4.51 -5.96 12.00
CA MET A 10 -3.17 -6.34 12.43
C MET A 10 -2.82 -5.74 13.79
N GLU A 11 -3.08 -4.44 14.01
CA GLU A 11 -2.81 -3.78 15.30
C GLU A 11 -3.56 -4.45 16.45
N ILE A 12 -4.85 -4.75 16.27
CA ILE A 12 -5.66 -5.41 17.30
C ILE A 12 -5.10 -6.80 17.62
N VAL A 13 -4.76 -7.60 16.61
CA VAL A 13 -4.23 -8.96 16.82
C VAL A 13 -2.88 -8.94 17.53
N VAL A 14 -1.99 -8.01 17.14
CA VAL A 14 -0.69 -7.85 17.80
C VAL A 14 -0.85 -7.46 19.27
N GLU A 15 -1.73 -6.51 19.59
CA GLU A 15 -1.96 -6.10 20.97
C GLU A 15 -2.60 -7.20 21.83
N ARG A 16 -3.53 -7.98 21.27
CA ARG A 16 -4.09 -9.13 21.98
C ARG A 16 -3.03 -10.17 22.29
N LEU A 17 -2.16 -10.50 21.33
CA LEU A 17 -1.08 -11.47 21.55
C LEU A 17 -0.05 -11.00 22.59
N ARG A 18 0.29 -9.70 22.58
CA ARG A 18 1.17 -9.11 23.60
C ARG A 18 0.58 -9.23 25.01
N ARG A 19 -0.71 -8.92 25.18
CA ARG A 19 -1.36 -8.92 26.50
C ARG A 19 -1.72 -10.31 27.01
N GLU A 20 -2.22 -11.19 26.14
CA GLU A 20 -2.74 -12.50 26.54
C GLU A 20 -1.62 -13.55 26.68
N TYR A 21 -0.56 -13.46 25.87
CA TYR A 21 0.51 -14.47 25.83
C TYR A 21 1.88 -13.95 26.24
N ASN A 22 2.01 -12.66 26.56
CA ASN A 22 3.27 -12.00 26.95
C ASN A 22 4.42 -12.25 25.95
N ILE A 23 4.08 -12.30 24.65
CA ILE A 23 5.02 -12.50 23.56
C ILE A 23 5.33 -11.15 22.92
N ASP A 24 6.61 -10.75 22.93
CA ASP A 24 7.06 -9.58 22.18
C ASP A 24 7.24 -9.92 20.69
N LEU A 25 6.25 -9.52 19.89
CA LEU A 25 6.25 -9.69 18.44
C LEU A 25 6.88 -8.48 17.75
N ILE A 26 7.89 -8.74 16.92
CA ILE A 26 8.45 -7.76 15.98
C ILE A 26 7.63 -7.84 14.69
N SER A 27 6.80 -6.83 14.48
CA SER A 27 5.97 -6.70 13.28
C SER A 27 6.77 -6.02 12.16
N THR A 28 7.10 -6.74 11.09
CA THR A 28 7.68 -6.14 9.87
C THR A 28 6.60 -5.48 9.02
N ALA A 29 6.96 -4.43 8.28
CA ALA A 29 6.04 -3.77 7.37
C ALA A 29 5.52 -4.77 6.31
N PRO A 30 4.22 -4.74 5.97
CA PRO A 30 3.69 -5.61 4.93
C PRO A 30 4.36 -5.30 3.59
N SER A 31 4.93 -6.32 2.95
CA SER A 31 5.50 -6.18 1.61
C SER A 31 4.41 -6.27 0.55
N VAL A 32 4.47 -5.37 -0.43
CA VAL A 32 3.61 -5.39 -1.62
C VAL A 32 4.18 -6.38 -2.64
N ILE A 33 3.28 -6.98 -3.43
CA ILE A 33 3.66 -7.89 -4.52
C ILE A 33 3.92 -7.02 -5.75
N TYR A 34 5.14 -7.09 -6.29
CA TYR A 34 5.50 -6.43 -7.53
C TYR A 34 5.31 -7.37 -8.70
N ARG A 35 4.82 -6.86 -9.83
CA ARG A 35 4.77 -7.59 -11.10
C ARG A 35 5.88 -7.07 -12.00
N VAL A 36 6.85 -7.92 -12.32
CA VAL A 36 7.98 -7.58 -13.18
C VAL A 36 7.80 -8.28 -14.51
N THR A 37 7.82 -7.51 -15.60
CA THR A 37 7.84 -8.08 -16.95
C THR A 37 9.25 -8.01 -17.50
N MET A 38 9.78 -9.19 -17.85
CA MET A 38 11.10 -9.35 -18.44
C MET A 38 11.09 -8.95 -19.92
N GLU A 39 12.26 -8.67 -20.50
CA GLU A 39 12.39 -8.42 -21.95
C GLU A 39 11.92 -9.61 -22.80
N ASN A 40 12.02 -10.83 -22.25
CA ASN A 40 11.57 -12.06 -22.88
C ASN A 40 10.03 -12.21 -22.90
N GLY A 41 9.29 -11.30 -22.25
CA GLY A 41 7.83 -11.32 -22.16
C GLY A 41 7.27 -12.14 -20.98
N GLU A 42 8.13 -12.77 -20.18
CA GLU A 42 7.70 -13.46 -18.95
C GLU A 42 7.32 -12.46 -17.85
N VAL A 43 6.19 -12.73 -17.19
CA VAL A 43 5.69 -11.96 -16.04
C VAL A 43 5.98 -12.74 -14.77
N MET A 44 6.77 -12.15 -13.88
CA MET A 44 7.10 -12.70 -12.58
C MET A 44 6.47 -11.86 -11.46
N GLU A 45 5.83 -12.54 -10.52
CA GLU A 45 5.34 -11.93 -9.28
C GLU A 45 6.42 -12.05 -8.20
N ILE A 46 6.88 -10.91 -7.69
CA ILE A 46 7.97 -10.84 -6.71
C ILE A 46 7.41 -10.31 -5.41
N ASP A 47 7.48 -11.14 -4.37
CA ASP A 47 7.04 -10.81 -3.02
C ASP A 47 8.19 -10.41 -2.08
N ASN A 48 9.43 -10.79 -2.42
CA ASN A 48 10.64 -10.53 -1.65
C ASN A 48 11.64 -9.70 -2.47
N PRO A 49 12.12 -8.55 -1.95
CA PRO A 49 13.10 -7.70 -2.65
C PRO A 49 14.43 -8.41 -2.99
N VAL A 50 14.77 -9.51 -2.32
CA VAL A 50 15.98 -10.31 -2.65
C VAL A 50 15.85 -11.00 -4.01
N ASN A 51 14.63 -11.38 -4.39
CA ASN A 51 14.35 -12.06 -5.65
C ASN A 51 14.21 -11.09 -6.83
N PHE A 52 14.51 -9.80 -6.61
CA PHE A 52 14.41 -8.79 -7.66
C PHE A 52 15.52 -9.00 -8.71
N PRO A 53 15.17 -9.31 -9.98
CA PRO A 53 16.16 -9.55 -11.01
C PRO A 53 16.92 -8.26 -11.33
N LYS A 54 18.24 -8.34 -11.49
CA LYS A 54 19.10 -7.15 -11.78
C LYS A 54 19.33 -6.90 -13.27
N ALA A 55 18.90 -7.81 -14.15
CA ALA A 55 19.08 -7.72 -15.60
C ALA A 55 17.78 -8.10 -16.34
N ASN A 56 17.57 -7.51 -17.52
CA ASN A 56 16.47 -7.80 -18.46
C ASN A 56 15.05 -7.41 -18.00
N ILE A 57 14.89 -6.30 -17.27
CA ILE A 57 13.56 -5.77 -16.90
C ILE A 57 13.06 -4.80 -17.97
N LYS A 58 11.87 -5.06 -18.51
CA LYS A 58 11.20 -4.15 -19.46
C LYS A 58 10.34 -3.12 -18.74
N TYR A 59 9.51 -3.55 -17.80
CA TYR A 59 8.71 -2.67 -16.94
C TYR A 59 8.34 -3.34 -15.63
N VAL A 60 8.15 -2.51 -14.59
CA VAL A 60 7.74 -2.92 -13.24
C VAL A 60 6.40 -2.30 -12.95
N GLU A 61 5.45 -3.13 -12.53
CA GLU A 61 4.12 -2.73 -12.11
C GLU A 61 4.01 -2.88 -10.59
N GLU A 62 3.59 -1.80 -9.94
CA GLU A 62 3.30 -1.74 -8.51
C GLU A 62 1.78 -1.66 -8.29
N PRO A 63 1.23 -2.27 -7.22
CA PRO A 63 -0.21 -2.28 -6.99
C PRO A 63 -0.71 -0.90 -6.55
N PHE A 64 -1.69 -0.37 -7.28
CA PHE A 64 -2.41 0.86 -6.94
C PHE A 64 -3.78 0.56 -6.34
N VAL A 65 -4.12 1.30 -5.28
CA VAL A 65 -5.42 1.22 -4.61
C VAL A 65 -6.21 2.51 -4.84
N LYS A 66 -7.49 2.37 -5.19
CA LYS A 66 -8.41 3.50 -5.29
C LYS A 66 -9.11 3.74 -3.95
N GLY A 67 -8.70 4.79 -3.25
CA GLY A 67 -9.31 5.26 -2.01
C GLY A 67 -10.31 6.39 -2.25
N THR A 68 -11.36 6.45 -1.43
CA THR A 68 -12.26 7.62 -1.36
C THR A 68 -12.07 8.28 0.00
N ILE A 69 -11.74 9.58 0.01
CA ILE A 69 -11.60 10.35 1.26
C ILE A 69 -12.76 11.35 1.32
N ILE A 70 -13.39 11.43 2.48
CA ILE A 70 -14.48 12.37 2.75
C ILE A 70 -13.97 13.30 3.84
N VAL A 71 -13.82 14.58 3.51
CA VAL A 71 -13.37 15.62 4.44
C VAL A 71 -14.18 16.91 4.25
N PRO A 72 -14.30 17.74 5.29
CA PRO A 72 -14.90 19.07 5.17
C PRO A 72 -14.08 19.94 4.21
N LYS A 73 -14.73 20.92 3.57
CA LYS A 73 -14.13 21.77 2.51
C LYS A 73 -12.85 22.50 2.96
N GLU A 74 -12.83 22.90 4.22
CA GLU A 74 -11.73 23.60 4.89
C GLU A 74 -10.42 22.79 4.97
N PHE A 75 -10.48 21.45 4.94
CA PHE A 75 -9.28 20.59 5.03
C PHE A 75 -8.87 19.97 3.69
N VAL A 76 -9.55 20.28 2.59
CA VAL A 76 -9.29 19.66 1.29
C VAL A 76 -7.86 19.91 0.81
N GLY A 77 -7.33 21.13 0.99
CA GLY A 77 -5.96 21.47 0.59
C GLY A 77 -4.90 20.62 1.31
N ASN A 78 -4.96 20.56 2.65
CA ASN A 78 -4.01 19.80 3.47
C ASN A 78 -4.02 18.30 3.11
N VAL A 79 -5.20 17.75 2.84
CA VAL A 79 -5.36 16.33 2.46
C VAL A 79 -4.82 16.06 1.07
N MET A 80 -4.98 16.99 0.13
CA MET A 80 -4.41 16.88 -1.22
C MET A 80 -2.88 16.88 -1.17
N GLU A 81 -2.28 17.80 -0.41
CA GLU A 81 -0.83 17.86 -0.24
C GLU A 81 -0.28 16.57 0.37
N LEU A 82 -0.94 16.06 1.42
CA LEU A 82 -0.57 14.78 2.04
C LEU A 82 -0.63 13.61 1.05
N CYS A 83 -1.64 13.59 0.17
CA CYS A 83 -1.75 12.53 -0.83
C CYS A 83 -0.68 12.65 -1.92
N GLN A 84 -0.34 13.87 -2.32
CA GLN A 84 0.71 14.11 -3.30
C GLN A 84 2.10 13.72 -2.77
N GLN A 85 2.38 13.97 -1.49
CA GLN A 85 3.59 13.48 -0.81
C GLN A 85 3.69 11.94 -0.82
N LYS A 86 2.56 11.23 -0.88
CA LYS A 86 2.49 9.77 -0.97
C LYS A 86 2.35 9.24 -2.40
N ARG A 87 2.76 10.03 -3.41
CA ARG A 87 2.68 9.69 -4.86
C ARG A 87 1.24 9.37 -5.32
N GLY A 88 0.23 9.85 -4.60
CA GLY A 88 -1.18 9.67 -4.94
C GLY A 88 -1.60 10.62 -6.05
N THR A 89 -2.29 10.10 -7.07
CA THR A 89 -2.84 10.93 -8.14
C THR A 89 -4.32 11.19 -7.88
N CYS A 90 -4.69 12.47 -7.86
CA CYS A 90 -6.08 12.90 -7.72
C CYS A 90 -6.84 12.68 -9.03
N VAL A 91 -7.85 11.80 -9.03
CA VAL A 91 -8.59 11.44 -10.25
C VAL A 91 -9.88 12.25 -10.40
N CYS A 92 -10.53 12.62 -9.28
CA CYS A 92 -11.81 13.34 -9.33
C CYS A 92 -12.08 14.12 -8.04
N LEU A 93 -12.25 15.45 -8.17
CA LEU A 93 -12.82 16.32 -7.15
C LEU A 93 -14.31 16.53 -7.46
N GLN A 94 -15.21 16.04 -6.60
CA GLN A 94 -16.60 16.49 -6.58
C GLN A 94 -16.83 17.20 -5.25
N SER A 95 -17.69 18.24 -5.24
CA SER A 95 -17.94 19.19 -4.12
C SER A 95 -18.23 18.58 -2.72
N SER A 96 -18.25 17.26 -2.58
CA SER A 96 -18.49 16.50 -1.35
C SER A 96 -17.87 15.09 -1.33
N ARG A 97 -17.09 14.67 -2.35
CA ARG A 97 -16.55 13.29 -2.45
C ARG A 97 -15.25 13.26 -3.25
N TRP A 98 -14.16 12.78 -2.64
CA TRP A 98 -12.81 12.76 -3.23
C TRP A 98 -12.36 11.34 -3.55
N ARG A 99 -11.81 11.11 -4.77
CA ARG A 99 -11.27 9.80 -5.20
C ARG A 99 -9.78 9.92 -5.54
N CYS A 100 -8.94 9.14 -4.87
CA CYS A 100 -7.49 9.12 -5.06
C CYS A 100 -6.99 7.71 -5.33
N ASN A 101 -6.14 7.56 -6.34
CA ASN A 101 -5.38 6.34 -6.55
C ASN A 101 -4.05 6.51 -5.80
N ARG A 102 -3.80 5.65 -4.81
CA ARG A 102 -2.57 5.60 -4.02
C ARG A 102 -1.72 4.40 -4.49
N ALA A 103 -0.43 4.62 -4.73
CA ALA A 103 0.55 3.53 -4.78
C ALA A 103 0.77 3.02 -3.36
N THR A 104 0.65 1.72 -3.15
CA THR A 104 0.67 1.09 -1.83
C THR A 104 2.08 1.03 -1.25
#